data_AF-C9N1B5-F1
#
_entry.id   AF-C9N1B5-F1
#
_cell.length_a   1.000
_cell.length_b   1.000
_cell.length_c   1.000
_cell.angle_alpha   90.00
_cell.angle_beta   90.00
_cell.angle_gamma   90.00
#
_symmetry.space_group_name_H-M   'P 1'
#
loop_
_entity.id
_entity.type
_entity.pdbx_description
1 polymer ?
#
loop_
_entity_poly.entity_id
_entity_poly.type
_entity_poly.pdbx_seq_one_letter_code
_entity_poly.pdbx_strand_id
1 'polypeptide(L)'
;MKDKVNKIWENFPVTVKITLWYTAFIVILIAIMLAGSFTVADKMTGDLNQKELMESVVEMASDPNDFDDFDDGIYFVKYNNAGIEMAGMSPRGFDLTLKLVENTVRTYEKNGGKYYYFDKKIDTPEGEWIRGIIPVNKLTNEVNRMLLIILISSPLLLLIIIYGGYKIIKKSPKSCIKNFQYSLRNSKKRRFFQKNQN
;
A
#
# COMPACT_ATOMS: atom_id res chain seq x y z
N MET A 1 8.69 -23.58 -27.62
CA MET A 1 9.36 -23.15 -26.37
C MET A 1 8.81 -23.85 -25.12
N LYS A 2 7.49 -23.91 -24.91
CA LYS A 2 6.86 -24.54 -23.72
C LYS A 2 7.42 -25.93 -23.37
N ASP A 3 7.72 -26.75 -24.38
CA ASP A 3 8.17 -28.14 -24.21
C ASP A 3 9.59 -28.27 -23.62
N LYS A 4 10.49 -27.34 -23.95
CA LYS A 4 11.84 -27.28 -23.33
C LYS A 4 11.72 -26.95 -21.84
N VAL A 5 10.88 -25.97 -21.47
CA VAL A 5 10.68 -25.56 -20.07
C VAL A 5 10.07 -26.70 -19.26
N ASN A 6 9.06 -27.38 -19.79
CA ASN A 6 8.45 -28.55 -19.15
C ASN A 6 9.46 -29.68 -18.92
N LYS A 7 10.31 -29.99 -19.91
CA LYS A 7 11.33 -31.06 -19.83
C LYS A 7 12.41 -30.75 -18.78
N ILE A 8 12.82 -29.49 -18.64
CA ILE A 8 13.73 -29.04 -17.57
C ILE A 8 13.05 -29.17 -16.20
N TRP A 9 11.78 -28.78 -16.08
CA TRP A 9 10.99 -28.90 -14.86
C TRP A 9 10.82 -30.35 -14.39
N GLU A 10 10.69 -31.32 -15.29
CA GLU A 10 10.56 -32.73 -14.92
C GLU A 10 11.81 -33.23 -14.18
N ASN A 11 13.01 -32.85 -14.65
CA ASN A 11 14.30 -33.32 -14.13
C ASN A 11 14.69 -32.82 -12.74
N PHE A 12 14.10 -31.72 -12.23
CA PHE A 12 14.49 -31.18 -10.93
C PHE A 12 14.10 -32.09 -9.74
N PRO A 13 14.90 -32.14 -8.66
CA PRO A 13 14.54 -32.84 -7.43
C PRO A 13 13.22 -32.35 -6.83
N VAL A 14 12.51 -33.24 -6.13
CA VAL A 14 11.25 -32.89 -5.45
C VAL A 14 11.47 -31.80 -4.40
N THR A 15 12.59 -31.82 -3.69
CA THR A 15 12.98 -30.75 -2.74
C THR A 15 13.08 -29.38 -3.41
N VAL A 16 13.79 -29.27 -4.54
CA VAL A 16 13.92 -28.01 -5.29
C VAL A 16 12.56 -27.49 -5.75
N LYS A 17 11.67 -28.39 -6.21
CA LYS A 17 10.28 -28.04 -6.61
C LYS A 17 9.46 -27.49 -5.43
N ILE A 18 9.65 -28.04 -4.23
CA ILE A 18 8.99 -27.57 -3.00
C ILE A 18 9.54 -26.22 -2.57
N THR A 19 10.86 -26.05 -2.51
CA THR A 19 11.48 -24.77 -2.12
C THR A 19 11.10 -23.65 -3.09
N LEU A 20 11.21 -23.87 -4.40
CA LEU A 20 10.83 -22.88 -5.42
C LEU A 20 9.36 -22.48 -5.32
N TRP A 21 8.48 -23.43 -4.98
CA TRP A 21 7.06 -23.18 -4.76
C TRP A 21 6.81 -22.27 -3.54
N TYR A 22 7.43 -22.56 -2.39
CA TYR A 22 7.31 -21.72 -1.21
C TYR A 22 7.95 -20.33 -1.40
N THR A 23 9.09 -20.25 -2.08
CA THR A 23 9.70 -18.94 -2.43
C THR A 23 8.77 -18.10 -3.30
N ALA A 24 8.15 -18.69 -4.33
CA ALA A 24 7.18 -18.00 -5.18
C ALA A 24 5.97 -17.49 -4.38
N PHE A 25 5.46 -18.31 -3.45
CA PHE A 25 4.38 -17.91 -2.55
C PHE A 25 4.75 -16.71 -1.67
N ILE A 26 5.92 -16.74 -1.03
CA ILE A 26 6.41 -15.67 -0.14
C ILE A 26 6.59 -14.35 -0.92
N VAL A 27 7.11 -14.41 -2.15
CA VAL A 27 7.27 -13.21 -3.00
C VAL A 27 5.91 -12.58 -3.34
N ILE A 28 4.89 -13.39 -3.64
CA ILE A 28 3.53 -12.89 -3.91
C ILE A 28 2.93 -12.25 -2.64
N LEU A 29 3.12 -12.87 -1.47
CA LEU A 29 2.64 -12.35 -0.19
C LEU A 29 3.28 -10.99 0.15
N ILE A 30 4.60 -10.85 -0.02
CA ILE A 30 5.32 -9.58 0.17
C ILE A 30 4.79 -8.50 -0.79
N ALA A 31 4.56 -8.84 -2.07
CA ALA A 31 4.02 -7.90 -3.04
C ALA A 31 2.62 -7.38 -2.67
N ILE A 32 1.75 -8.24 -2.13
CA ILE A 32 0.42 -7.86 -1.65
C ILE A 32 0.51 -6.95 -0.41
N MET A 33 1.39 -7.27 0.55
CA MET A 33 1.60 -6.43 1.74
C MET A 33 2.11 -5.04 1.37
N LEU A 34 3.11 -4.94 0.48
CA LEU A 34 3.63 -3.67 0.00
C LEU A 34 2.56 -2.84 -0.73
N ALA A 35 1.77 -3.48 -1.61
CA ALA A 35 0.66 -2.81 -2.30
C ALA A 35 -0.39 -2.25 -1.32
N GLY A 36 -0.65 -2.95 -0.21
CA GLY A 36 -1.52 -2.49 0.87
C GLY A 36 -0.94 -1.33 1.67
N SER A 37 0.36 -1.34 1.98
CA SER A 37 1.01 -0.22 2.68
C SER A 37 0.92 1.09 1.89
N PHE A 38 1.11 1.05 0.56
CA PHE A 38 0.98 2.26 -0.28
C PHE A 38 -0.44 2.82 -0.32
N THR A 39 -1.49 1.99 -0.18
CA THR A 39 -2.87 2.47 -0.07
C THR A 39 -3.22 3.07 1.30
N VAL A 40 -2.33 2.96 2.28
CA VAL A 40 -2.52 3.37 3.69
C VAL A 40 -1.71 4.62 4.06
N ALA A 41 -1.21 5.39 3.09
CA ALA A 41 -0.31 6.54 3.32
C ALA A 41 -0.97 7.94 3.14
N ASP A 42 -2.28 8.08 3.32
CA ASP A 42 -3.09 9.12 2.64
C ASP A 42 -4.21 9.80 3.52
N LYS A 43 -5.46 10.13 3.02
CA LYS A 43 -6.81 10.39 3.68
C LYS A 43 -7.08 9.89 5.14
N MET A 44 -6.18 9.18 5.82
CA MET A 44 -6.12 9.38 7.28
C MET A 44 -5.93 10.87 7.57
N THR A 45 -5.26 11.59 6.67
CA THR A 45 -5.25 13.05 6.56
C THR A 45 -6.46 13.65 5.81
N GLY A 46 -7.66 13.18 6.14
CA GLY A 46 -8.92 13.57 5.47
C GLY A 46 -9.69 14.65 6.21
N ASP A 47 -10.54 14.21 7.16
CA ASP A 47 -11.50 15.08 7.84
C ASP A 47 -10.90 15.79 9.08
N LEU A 48 -9.90 15.17 9.73
CA LEU A 48 -9.09 15.82 10.78
C LEU A 48 -8.43 17.09 10.22
N ASN A 49 -7.77 16.94 9.07
CA ASN A 49 -7.15 18.03 8.34
C ASN A 49 -8.12 19.17 7.97
N GLN A 50 -9.42 18.94 7.81
CA GLN A 50 -10.36 20.04 7.56
C GLN A 50 -10.63 20.86 8.82
N LYS A 51 -10.66 20.21 9.99
CA LYS A 51 -10.82 20.89 11.28
C LYS A 51 -9.54 21.61 11.67
N GLU A 52 -8.40 20.93 11.59
CA GLU A 52 -7.07 21.50 11.84
C GLU A 52 -6.81 22.70 10.90
N LEU A 53 -7.07 22.56 9.60
CA LEU A 53 -7.02 23.66 8.62
C LEU A 53 -7.85 24.88 9.05
N MET A 54 -9.07 24.66 9.53
CA MET A 54 -9.94 25.75 9.94
C MET A 54 -9.45 26.41 11.23
N GLU A 55 -9.01 25.63 12.21
CA GLU A 55 -8.50 26.12 13.48
C GLU A 55 -7.21 26.93 13.27
N SER A 56 -6.19 26.37 12.60
CA SER A 56 -4.92 27.07 12.34
C SER A 56 -5.08 28.31 11.47
N VAL A 57 -5.98 28.32 10.47
CA VAL A 57 -6.22 29.54 9.67
C VAL A 57 -6.97 30.62 10.45
N VAL A 58 -7.86 30.25 11.36
CA VAL A 58 -8.53 31.23 12.24
C VAL A 58 -7.56 31.81 13.27
N GLU A 59 -6.64 30.99 13.80
CA GLU A 59 -5.56 31.43 14.68
C GLU A 59 -4.59 32.39 13.96
N MET A 60 -4.08 31.99 12.79
CA MET A 60 -3.21 32.80 11.92
C MET A 60 -3.87 34.12 11.47
N ALA A 61 -5.20 34.15 11.33
CA ALA A 61 -5.95 35.38 11.04
C ALA A 61 -6.26 36.24 12.27
N SER A 62 -6.07 35.71 13.48
CA SER A 62 -6.29 36.41 14.75
C SER A 62 -5.03 37.10 15.28
N ASP A 63 -3.83 36.57 15.01
CA ASP A 63 -2.56 37.29 15.20
C ASP A 63 -1.75 37.39 13.89
N PRO A 64 -2.01 38.41 13.06
CA PRO A 64 -1.33 38.60 11.78
C PRO A 64 0.17 38.97 11.87
N ASN A 65 0.71 39.14 13.09
CA ASN A 65 2.12 39.47 13.30
C ASN A 65 3.02 38.23 13.32
N ASP A 66 2.46 37.08 13.72
CA ASP A 66 3.16 35.79 13.82
C ASP A 66 2.85 34.93 12.59
N PHE A 67 2.99 35.52 11.39
CA PHE A 67 2.66 34.86 10.13
C PHE A 67 3.78 33.91 9.68
N ASP A 68 3.54 32.61 9.84
CA ASP A 68 4.32 31.55 9.21
C ASP A 68 3.68 31.08 7.89
N ASP A 69 4.52 30.81 6.87
CA ASP A 69 4.06 30.40 5.54
C ASP A 69 3.79 28.88 5.42
N PHE A 70 4.22 28.10 6.42
CA PHE A 70 3.99 26.67 6.53
C PHE A 70 4.02 26.19 7.98
N ASP A 71 2.93 25.59 8.46
CA ASP A 71 2.86 24.94 9.78
C ASP A 71 2.06 23.62 9.69
N ASP A 72 2.51 22.57 10.39
CA ASP A 72 1.93 21.22 10.48
C ASP A 72 1.34 20.62 9.17
N GLY A 73 1.93 20.93 8.02
CA GLY A 73 1.49 20.44 6.70
C GLY A 73 0.47 21.33 5.99
N ILE A 74 0.11 22.45 6.61
CA ILE A 74 -0.74 23.52 6.09
C ILE A 74 0.18 24.59 5.48
N TYR A 75 -0.08 24.95 4.23
CA TYR A 75 0.57 26.07 3.56
C TYR A 75 -0.30 27.32 3.70
N PHE A 76 0.28 28.45 4.10
CA PHE A 76 -0.45 29.71 4.27
C PHE A 76 -0.06 30.72 3.19
N VAL A 77 -1.07 31.40 2.64
CA VAL A 77 -0.91 32.48 1.66
C VAL A 77 -1.72 33.69 2.11
N LYS A 78 -1.06 34.84 2.20
CA LYS A 78 -1.66 36.14 2.51
C LYS A 78 -2.01 36.89 1.22
N TYR A 79 -3.22 37.45 1.15
CA TYR A 79 -3.69 38.25 0.03
C TYR A 79 -4.18 39.62 0.51
N ASN A 80 -4.06 40.63 -0.35
CA ASN A 80 -4.74 41.91 -0.14
C ASN A 80 -6.25 41.81 -0.45
N ASN A 81 -7.00 42.85 -0.12
CA ASN A 81 -8.45 42.94 -0.40
C ASN A 81 -8.82 42.89 -1.90
N ALA A 82 -7.84 43.05 -2.82
CA ALA A 82 -8.05 42.86 -4.26
C ALA A 82 -7.82 41.41 -4.73
N GLY A 83 -7.46 40.49 -3.82
CA GLY A 83 -7.16 39.10 -4.14
C GLY A 83 -5.79 38.88 -4.78
N ILE A 84 -4.86 39.82 -4.62
CA ILE A 84 -3.47 39.69 -5.05
C ILE A 84 -2.65 39.13 -3.88
N GLU A 85 -1.86 38.10 -4.15
CA GLU A 85 -0.90 37.50 -3.22
C GLU A 85 0.12 38.55 -2.74
N MET A 86 0.37 38.58 -1.42
CA MET A 86 1.34 39.47 -0.76
C MET A 86 2.53 38.70 -0.19
N ALA A 87 2.27 37.54 0.40
CA ALA A 87 3.27 36.70 1.07
C ALA A 87 2.76 35.27 1.24
N GLY A 88 3.67 34.33 1.52
CA GLY A 88 3.34 32.94 1.86
C GLY A 88 3.91 31.91 0.90
N MET A 89 3.47 30.66 1.06
CA MET A 89 3.86 29.52 0.24
C MET A 89 2.63 28.72 -0.19
N SER A 90 2.71 27.98 -1.31
CA SER A 90 1.63 27.08 -1.72
C SER A 90 2.14 25.75 -2.28
N PRO A 91 1.36 24.66 -2.15
CA PRO A 91 1.77 23.36 -2.66
C PRO A 91 1.68 23.34 -4.19
N ARG A 92 2.69 22.73 -4.82
CA ARG A 92 2.79 22.64 -6.29
C ARG A 92 1.49 22.12 -6.90
N GLY A 93 0.97 22.84 -7.90
CA GLY A 93 -0.26 22.49 -8.63
C GLY A 93 -1.55 23.12 -8.08
N PHE A 94 -1.50 23.76 -6.90
CA PHE A 94 -2.59 24.61 -6.43
C PHE A 94 -2.74 25.86 -7.32
N ASP A 95 -3.95 26.43 -7.37
CA ASP A 95 -4.25 27.63 -8.15
C ASP A 95 -4.56 28.79 -7.21
N LEU A 96 -3.61 29.72 -7.10
CA LEU A 96 -3.71 30.89 -6.22
C LEU A 96 -4.76 31.90 -6.70
N THR A 97 -5.21 31.82 -7.96
CA THR A 97 -6.23 32.72 -8.51
C THR A 97 -7.66 32.32 -8.14
N LEU A 98 -7.84 31.22 -7.38
CA LEU A 98 -9.13 30.78 -6.88
C LEU A 98 -9.79 31.86 -6.01
N LYS A 99 -11.01 32.27 -6.40
CA LYS A 99 -11.83 33.28 -5.70
C LYS A 99 -11.88 33.00 -4.19
N LEU A 100 -11.50 34.00 -3.40
CA LEU A 100 -11.60 34.01 -1.93
C LEU A 100 -13.07 33.91 -1.48
N VAL A 101 -13.36 33.00 -0.55
CA VAL A 101 -14.70 32.80 0.04
C VAL A 101 -14.58 32.50 1.53
N GLU A 102 -15.03 33.44 2.37
CA GLU A 102 -14.87 33.36 3.82
C GLU A 102 -15.56 32.15 4.47
N ASN A 103 -14.96 31.64 5.55
CA ASN A 103 -15.56 30.68 6.50
C ASN A 103 -16.11 29.40 5.85
N THR A 104 -15.58 28.98 4.71
CA THR A 104 -16.01 27.78 3.99
C THR A 104 -14.82 26.94 3.58
N VAL A 105 -14.70 25.71 4.11
CA VAL A 105 -13.69 24.75 3.61
C VAL A 105 -14.11 24.32 2.20
N ARG A 106 -13.20 24.50 1.24
CA ARG A 106 -13.43 24.20 -0.17
C ARG A 106 -12.44 23.17 -0.67
N THR A 107 -12.85 22.43 -1.70
CA THR A 107 -12.02 21.43 -2.36
C THR A 107 -11.62 21.91 -3.75
N TYR A 108 -10.37 21.71 -4.12
CA TYR A 108 -9.87 21.90 -5.48
C TYR A 108 -9.24 20.58 -5.96
N GLU A 109 -9.61 20.12 -7.15
CA GLU A 109 -9.01 18.93 -7.78
C GLU A 109 -8.56 19.26 -9.21
N LYS A 110 -7.27 19.05 -9.51
CA LYS A 110 -6.68 19.24 -10.85
C LYS A 110 -5.45 18.35 -11.00
N ASN A 111 -5.24 17.81 -12.19
CA ASN A 111 -4.08 16.97 -12.55
C ASN A 111 -3.81 15.78 -11.58
N GLY A 112 -4.87 15.26 -10.94
CA GLY A 112 -4.79 14.15 -9.97
C GLY A 112 -4.55 14.57 -8.51
N GLY A 113 -4.10 15.81 -8.26
CA GLY A 113 -4.02 16.38 -6.92
C GLY A 113 -5.41 16.79 -6.40
N LYS A 114 -5.66 16.54 -5.11
CA LYS A 114 -6.79 17.08 -4.36
C LYS A 114 -6.24 17.98 -3.25
N TYR A 115 -6.88 19.11 -3.01
CA TYR A 115 -6.49 20.07 -1.98
C TYR A 115 -7.73 20.51 -1.22
N TYR A 116 -7.62 20.60 0.11
CA TYR A 116 -8.56 21.37 0.93
C TYR A 116 -7.96 22.75 1.16
N TYR A 117 -8.78 23.78 1.06
CA TYR A 117 -8.38 25.15 1.36
C TYR A 117 -9.50 25.87 2.10
N PHE A 118 -9.11 26.82 2.93
CA PHE A 118 -10.03 27.61 3.75
C PHE A 118 -9.53 29.05 3.77
N ASP A 119 -10.45 29.99 3.51
CA ASP A 119 -10.14 31.41 3.41
C ASP A 119 -10.75 32.13 4.61
N LYS A 120 -9.93 32.91 5.31
CA LYS A 120 -10.37 33.80 6.39
C LYS A 120 -9.96 35.23 6.09
N LYS A 121 -10.88 36.17 6.35
CA LYS A 121 -10.57 37.60 6.30
C LYS A 121 -9.96 38.02 7.63
N ILE A 122 -8.91 38.84 7.57
CA ILE A 122 -8.31 39.48 8.73
C ILE A 122 -9.09 40.77 9.06
N ASP A 123 -9.33 41.03 10.35
CA ASP A 123 -9.92 42.29 10.84
C ASP A 123 -8.89 43.45 10.85
N THR A 124 -8.10 43.58 9.79
CA THR A 124 -7.23 44.76 9.55
C THR A 124 -7.99 45.85 8.78
N PRO A 125 -7.62 47.14 8.96
CA PRO A 125 -8.24 48.26 8.22
C PRO A 125 -8.13 48.12 6.68
N GLU A 126 -7.14 47.37 6.21
CA GLU A 126 -6.85 47.14 4.80
C GLU A 126 -7.67 45.98 4.19
N GLY A 127 -8.29 45.15 5.04
CA GLY A 127 -9.16 44.05 4.62
C GLY A 127 -8.43 42.86 3.97
N GLU A 128 -7.27 42.51 4.52
CA GLU A 128 -6.44 41.38 4.08
C GLU A 128 -7.12 40.02 4.29
N TRP A 129 -6.58 38.99 3.65
CA TRP A 129 -7.06 37.61 3.73
C TRP A 129 -5.91 36.64 3.95
N ILE A 130 -6.16 35.55 4.67
CA ILE A 130 -5.28 34.38 4.76
C ILE A 130 -6.03 33.17 4.20
N ARG A 131 -5.31 32.38 3.41
CA ARG A 131 -5.74 31.08 2.90
C ARG A 131 -4.79 30.01 3.43
N GLY A 132 -5.32 29.04 4.17
CA GLY A 132 -4.62 27.78 4.42
C GLY A 132 -4.90 26.78 3.31
N ILE A 133 -3.92 25.94 2.99
CA ILE A 133 -4.00 24.93 1.94
C ILE A 133 -3.37 23.62 2.43
N ILE A 134 -4.14 22.54 2.45
CA ILE A 134 -3.64 21.19 2.73
C ILE A 134 -3.76 20.33 1.46
N PRO A 135 -2.66 19.71 0.98
CA PRO A 135 -2.72 18.67 -0.03
C PRO A 135 -3.33 17.38 0.54
N VAL A 136 -4.38 16.86 -0.10
CA VAL A 136 -5.15 15.70 0.35
C VAL A 136 -4.70 14.45 -0.40
N ASN A 137 -3.88 13.65 0.26
CA ASN A 137 -3.51 12.32 -0.20
C ASN A 137 -4.75 11.39 -0.15
N LYS A 138 -4.87 10.30 -0.94
CA LYS A 138 -6.10 9.48 -1.12
C LYS A 138 -6.19 8.04 -0.47
N LEU A 139 -6.51 7.88 0.85
CA LEU A 139 -6.72 6.62 1.67
C LEU A 139 -8.18 6.06 1.55
N THR A 140 -9.09 6.11 2.54
CA THR A 140 -10.51 5.60 2.55
C THR A 140 -11.00 4.71 1.38
N ASN A 141 -11.29 5.23 0.18
CA ASN A 141 -11.58 4.40 -1.01
C ASN A 141 -10.52 3.31 -1.26
N GLU A 142 -9.24 3.68 -1.24
CA GLU A 142 -8.07 2.81 -1.32
C GLU A 142 -7.93 1.87 -0.09
N VAL A 143 -8.41 2.24 1.12
CA VAL A 143 -8.51 1.29 2.25
C VAL A 143 -9.53 0.21 1.95
N ASN A 144 -10.70 0.60 1.46
CA ASN A 144 -11.73 -0.37 1.13
C ASN A 144 -11.28 -1.24 -0.06
N ARG A 145 -10.56 -0.64 -1.02
CA ARG A 145 -9.88 -1.35 -2.12
C ARG A 145 -8.80 -2.30 -1.61
N MET A 146 -8.02 -1.92 -0.61
CA MET A 146 -7.02 -2.77 0.05
C MET A 146 -7.68 -3.91 0.81
N LEU A 147 -8.72 -3.65 1.59
CA LEU A 147 -9.48 -4.68 2.30
C LEU A 147 -10.09 -5.67 1.31
N LEU A 148 -10.61 -5.21 0.17
CA LEU A 148 -11.06 -6.08 -0.92
C LEU A 148 -9.90 -6.87 -1.56
N ILE A 149 -8.74 -6.26 -1.81
CA ILE A 149 -7.55 -6.96 -2.31
C ILE A 149 -7.10 -8.03 -1.31
N ILE A 150 -7.08 -7.76 -0.01
CA ILE A 150 -6.73 -8.72 1.06
C ILE A 150 -7.78 -9.84 1.14
N LEU A 151 -9.06 -9.49 1.12
CA LEU A 151 -10.19 -10.42 1.19
C LEU A 151 -10.26 -11.36 -0.04
N ILE A 152 -9.90 -10.88 -1.23
CA ILE A 152 -9.83 -11.69 -2.46
C ILE A 152 -8.52 -12.48 -2.54
N SER A 153 -7.40 -11.87 -2.13
CA SER A 153 -6.08 -12.51 -2.20
C SER A 153 -5.91 -13.65 -1.19
N SER A 154 -6.47 -13.54 0.02
CA SER A 154 -6.41 -14.59 1.05
C SER A 154 -6.94 -15.97 0.57
N PRO A 155 -8.18 -16.13 0.08
CA PRO A 155 -8.66 -17.41 -0.45
C PRO A 155 -7.92 -17.83 -1.73
N LEU A 156 -7.51 -16.88 -2.58
CA LEU A 156 -6.72 -17.16 -3.78
C LEU A 156 -5.36 -17.78 -3.44
N LEU A 157 -4.67 -17.23 -2.43
CA LEU A 157 -3.39 -17.72 -1.91
C LEU A 157 -3.53 -19.12 -1.31
N LEU A 158 -4.62 -19.39 -0.57
CA LEU A 158 -4.92 -20.74 -0.05
C LEU A 158 -5.14 -21.75 -1.18
N LEU A 159 -5.94 -21.41 -2.20
CA LEU A 159 -6.16 -22.26 -3.38
C LEU A 159 -4.85 -22.55 -4.12
N ILE A 160 -3.99 -21.54 -4.27
CA ILE A 160 -2.64 -21.67 -4.82
C ILE A 160 -1.84 -22.69 -4.00
N ILE A 161 -1.67 -22.49 -2.68
CA ILE A 161 -0.92 -23.42 -1.80
C ILE A 161 -1.43 -24.85 -1.94
N ILE A 162 -2.74 -25.07 -1.82
CA ILE A 162 -3.38 -26.39 -1.86
C ILE A 162 -3.10 -27.06 -3.20
N TYR A 163 -3.31 -26.35 -4.32
CA TYR A 163 -3.13 -26.89 -5.66
C TYR A 163 -1.66 -27.22 -5.97
N GLY A 164 -0.73 -26.31 -5.65
CA GLY A 164 0.70 -26.51 -5.88
C GLY A 164 1.27 -27.65 -5.03
N GLY A 165 0.94 -27.67 -3.73
CA GLY A 165 1.29 -28.75 -2.82
C GLY A 165 0.77 -30.10 -3.29
N TYR A 166 -0.53 -30.18 -3.64
CA TYR A 166 -1.15 -31.39 -4.16
C TYR A 166 -0.49 -31.88 -5.45
N LYS A 167 -0.17 -30.98 -6.41
CA LYS A 167 0.48 -31.33 -7.68
C LYS A 167 1.89 -31.91 -7.47
N ILE A 168 2.65 -31.38 -6.52
CA ILE A 168 3.99 -31.89 -6.18
C ILE A 168 3.87 -33.25 -5.48
N ILE A 169 3.00 -33.34 -4.45
CA ILE A 169 2.79 -34.58 -3.67
C ILE A 169 2.29 -35.72 -4.57
N LYS A 170 1.36 -35.45 -5.49
CA LYS A 170 0.79 -36.46 -6.42
C LYS A 170 1.78 -37.03 -7.43
N LYS A 171 2.83 -36.29 -7.82
CA LYS A 171 3.93 -36.82 -8.66
C LYS A 171 4.97 -37.63 -7.86
N SER A 172 5.07 -37.41 -6.53
CA SER A 172 6.06 -38.06 -5.67
C SER A 172 5.82 -39.53 -5.23
N PRO A 173 4.60 -40.13 -5.16
CA PRO A 173 4.39 -41.34 -4.38
C PRO A 173 5.07 -42.57 -5.01
N LYS A 174 5.10 -42.63 -6.34
CA LYS A 174 5.62 -43.79 -7.09
C LYS A 174 7.11 -44.05 -6.81
N SER A 175 7.93 -43.01 -6.67
CA SER A 175 9.36 -43.17 -6.37
C SER A 175 9.63 -43.43 -4.88
N CYS A 176 8.90 -42.75 -3.99
CA CYS A 176 9.08 -42.93 -2.54
C CYS A 176 8.67 -44.35 -2.09
N ILE A 177 7.49 -44.81 -2.51
CA ILE A 177 7.00 -46.16 -2.21
C ILE A 177 7.95 -47.23 -2.78
N LYS A 178 8.40 -47.07 -4.03
CA LYS A 178 9.30 -48.05 -4.68
C LYS A 178 10.65 -48.16 -3.95
N ASN A 179 11.24 -47.04 -3.53
CA ASN A 179 12.51 -47.04 -2.81
C ASN A 179 12.38 -47.63 -1.39
N PHE A 180 11.29 -47.30 -0.68
CA PHE A 180 10.99 -47.88 0.64
C PHE A 180 10.72 -49.39 0.55
N GLN A 181 9.95 -49.83 -0.43
CA GLN A 181 9.68 -51.25 -0.67
C GLN A 181 10.96 -52.02 -1.06
N TYR A 182 11.88 -51.38 -1.80
CA TYR A 182 13.20 -51.92 -2.12
C TYR A 182 14.09 -52.06 -0.88
N SER A 183 14.13 -51.05 0.00
CA SER A 183 14.93 -51.11 1.24
C SER A 183 14.37 -52.14 2.24
N LEU A 184 13.04 -52.25 2.36
CA LEU A 184 12.38 -53.31 3.14
C LEU A 184 12.69 -54.71 2.58
N ARG A 185 12.63 -54.90 1.25
CA ARG A 185 12.97 -56.19 0.62
C ARG A 185 14.44 -56.55 0.85
N ASN A 186 15.35 -55.59 0.72
CA ASN A 186 16.78 -55.83 0.88
C ASN A 186 17.16 -56.08 2.36
N SER A 187 16.54 -55.38 3.31
CA SER A 187 16.76 -55.61 4.75
C SER A 187 16.17 -56.94 5.25
N LYS A 188 15.01 -57.39 4.72
CA LYS A 188 14.51 -58.76 4.95
C LYS A 188 15.47 -59.81 4.35
N LYS A 189 15.96 -59.59 3.12
CA LYS A 189 16.92 -60.50 2.47
C LYS A 189 18.19 -60.66 3.30
N ARG A 190 18.83 -59.55 3.74
CA ARG A 190 20.03 -59.60 4.62
C ARG A 190 19.79 -60.36 5.93
N ARG A 191 18.66 -60.13 6.61
CA ARG A 191 18.31 -60.84 7.85
C ARG A 191 18.10 -62.34 7.64
N PHE A 192 17.57 -62.76 6.48
CA PHE A 192 17.45 -64.18 6.15
C PHE A 192 18.81 -64.85 5.93
N PHE A 193 19.73 -64.20 5.21
CA PHE A 193 21.09 -64.74 5.02
C PHE A 193 21.89 -64.83 6.33
N GLN A 194 21.76 -63.86 7.23
CA GLN A 194 22.41 -63.92 8.55
C GLN A 194 21.86 -65.04 9.45
N LYS A 195 20.60 -65.43 9.30
CA LYS A 195 19.98 -66.50 10.10
C LYS A 195 20.30 -67.92 9.60
N ASN A 196 20.83 -68.04 8.38
CA ASN A 196 21.17 -69.33 7.76
C ASN A 196 22.69 -69.59 7.68
N GLN A 197 23.50 -68.82 8.43
CA GLN A 197 24.96 -69.03 8.56
C GLN A 197 25.42 -69.21 10.03
N ASN A 198 24.46 -69.32 10.95
CA ASN A 198 24.62 -69.77 12.34
C ASN A 198 23.71 -70.99 12.56
#